data_AF-A0A966XBK9-F1
#
_entry.id   AF-A0A966XBK9-F1
#
_cell.length_a   1.000
_cell.length_b   1.000
_cell.length_c   1.000
_cell.angle_alpha   90.00
_cell.angle_beta   90.00
_cell.angle_gamma   90.00
#
_symmetry.space_group_name_H-M   'P 1'
#
loop_
_entity.id
_entity.type
_entity.pdbx_description
1 polymer ?
#
loop_
_entity_poly.entity_id
_entity_poly.type
_entity_poly.pdbx_seq_one_letter_code
_entity_poly.pdbx_strand_id
1 'polypeptide(L)'
;MWRGVSDWYDRHYLATLVITTAAFVLQIFHLYWLFTAVILLKLTGESYFVFPENLTIVYVVADYLEVPALISTTLLYVADLRKGPKTKAILYIFLLNTQWLHLFWITDSIVVQTFSATSVIAWNSAIAWVAILIDYLEVPVIFEMLRKIYDERAEIGQRVRVRLAGTAN
;
A
#
# COMPACT_ATOMS: atom_id res chain seq x y z
N MET A 1 -20.14 -15.16 -13.81
CA MET A 1 -19.59 -13.87 -13.33
C MET A 1 -18.08 -13.89 -13.17
N TRP A 2 -17.49 -14.90 -12.49
CA TRP A 2 -16.04 -14.95 -12.21
C TRP A 2 -15.12 -15.03 -13.45
N ARG A 3 -15.54 -15.70 -14.52
CA ARG A 3 -14.75 -15.81 -15.77
C ARG A 3 -14.57 -14.45 -16.46
N GLY A 4 -15.64 -13.65 -16.61
CA GLY A 4 -15.55 -12.34 -17.26
C GLY A 4 -14.63 -11.35 -16.54
N VAL A 5 -14.63 -11.35 -15.20
CA VAL A 5 -13.71 -10.53 -14.39
C VAL A 5 -12.27 -11.02 -14.53
N SER A 6 -12.04 -12.34 -14.56
CA SER A 6 -10.71 -12.91 -14.79
C SER A 6 -10.17 -12.55 -16.18
N ASP A 7 -11.00 -12.70 -17.21
CA ASP A 7 -10.62 -12.40 -18.59
C ASP A 7 -10.30 -10.92 -18.78
N TRP A 8 -11.07 -10.03 -18.14
CA TRP A 8 -10.77 -8.60 -18.14
C TRP A 8 -9.44 -8.31 -17.46
N TYR A 9 -9.17 -8.96 -16.31
CA TYR A 9 -7.93 -8.80 -15.55
C TYR A 9 -6.71 -9.26 -16.35
N ASP A 10 -6.79 -10.42 -17.00
CA ASP A 10 -5.69 -10.94 -17.81
C ASP A 10 -5.40 -10.05 -19.02
N ARG A 11 -6.43 -9.45 -19.64
CA ARG A 11 -6.26 -8.48 -20.73
C ARG A 11 -5.58 -7.18 -20.29
N HIS A 12 -5.87 -6.72 -19.06
CA HIS A 12 -5.37 -5.45 -18.52
C HIS A 12 -4.24 -5.62 -17.50
N TYR A 13 -3.68 -6.83 -17.37
CA TYR A 13 -2.74 -7.21 -16.32
C TYR A 13 -1.59 -6.20 -16.15
N LEU A 14 -0.92 -5.82 -17.23
CA LEU A 14 0.19 -4.85 -17.15
C LEU A 14 -0.24 -3.47 -16.67
N ALA A 15 -1.40 -2.98 -17.10
CA ALA A 15 -1.91 -1.70 -16.64
C ALA A 15 -2.28 -1.76 -15.16
N THR A 16 -2.94 -2.85 -14.74
CA THR A 16 -3.27 -3.07 -13.34
C THR A 16 -2.03 -3.21 -12.48
N LEU A 17 -1.00 -3.93 -12.94
CA LEU A 17 0.28 -4.06 -12.25
C LEU A 17 0.97 -2.72 -12.05
N VAL A 18 1.05 -1.89 -13.10
CA VAL A 18 1.67 -0.55 -13.03
C VAL A 18 0.91 0.36 -12.07
N ILE A 19 -0.41 0.49 -12.23
CA ILE A 19 -1.23 1.38 -11.41
C ILE A 19 -1.22 0.93 -9.95
N THR A 20 -1.38 -0.37 -9.70
CA THR A 20 -1.35 -0.94 -8.35
C THR A 20 0.01 -0.74 -7.70
N THR A 21 1.10 -0.98 -8.43
CA THR A 21 2.46 -0.76 -7.90
C THR A 21 2.69 0.71 -7.59
N ALA A 22 2.28 1.62 -8.48
CA ALA A 22 2.41 3.06 -8.23
C ALA A 22 1.64 3.51 -6.99
N ALA A 23 0.40 3.04 -6.82
CA ALA A 23 -0.40 3.32 -5.62
C ALA A 23 0.23 2.72 -4.36
N PHE A 24 0.75 1.49 -4.43
CA PHE A 24 1.36 0.81 -3.28
C PHE A 24 2.73 1.39 -2.91
N VAL A 25 3.49 1.93 -3.88
CA VAL A 25 4.76 2.61 -3.62
C VAL A 25 4.56 3.93 -2.86
N LEU A 26 3.38 4.55 -2.94
CA LEU A 26 3.05 5.70 -2.09
C LEU A 26 3.12 5.35 -0.60
N GLN A 27 3.00 4.08 -0.22
CA GLN A 27 3.17 3.66 1.17
C GLN A 27 4.60 3.90 1.70
N ILE A 28 5.62 3.98 0.83
CA ILE A 28 6.97 4.40 1.25
C ILE A 28 6.93 5.80 1.89
N PHE A 29 6.08 6.69 1.36
CA PHE A 29 5.91 8.02 1.90
C PHE A 29 5.26 7.98 3.29
N HIS A 30 4.24 7.14 3.47
CA HIS A 30 3.63 6.88 4.77
C HIS A 30 4.66 6.36 5.79
N LEU A 31 5.46 5.35 5.41
CA LEU A 31 6.52 4.80 6.26
C LEU A 31 7.61 5.81 6.62
N TYR A 32 7.95 6.71 5.69
CA TYR A 32 8.89 7.79 5.95
C TYR A 32 8.34 8.80 6.97
N TRP A 33 7.06 9.18 6.84
CA TRP A 33 6.39 10.03 7.82
C TRP A 33 6.34 9.36 9.20
N LEU A 34 5.92 8.10 9.25
CA LEU A 34 5.84 7.32 10.49
C LEU A 34 7.21 7.25 11.19
N PHE A 35 8.27 7.01 10.43
CA PHE A 35 9.64 6.99 10.96
C PHE A 35 10.04 8.33 11.58
N THR A 36 9.89 9.41 10.82
CA THR A 36 10.49 10.70 11.17
C THR A 36 9.64 11.52 12.13
N ALA A 37 8.32 11.43 12.05
CA ALA A 37 7.38 12.19 12.87
C ALA A 37 6.92 11.44 14.13
N VAL A 38 6.90 10.09 14.11
CA VAL A 38 6.39 9.30 15.23
C VAL A 38 7.51 8.55 15.94
N ILE A 39 8.28 7.74 15.22
CA ILE A 39 9.32 6.89 15.83
C ILE A 39 10.45 7.75 16.38
N LEU A 40 11.04 8.64 15.56
CA LEU A 40 12.13 9.48 16.02
C LEU A 40 11.68 10.44 17.14
N LEU A 41 10.49 11.04 17.03
CA LEU A 41 9.93 11.86 18.10
C LEU A 41 9.86 11.11 19.44
N LYS A 42 9.44 9.84 19.43
CA LYS A 42 9.40 9.02 20.66
C LYS A 42 10.78 8.59 21.16
N LEU A 43 11.78 8.48 20.28
CA LEU A 43 13.13 8.03 20.64
C LEU A 43 14.07 9.17 21.06
N THR A 44 13.99 10.32 20.38
CA THR A 44 14.91 11.45 20.57
C THR A 44 14.24 12.67 21.22
N GLY A 45 12.91 12.69 21.29
CA GLY A 45 12.15 13.85 21.75
C GLY A 45 11.91 14.92 20.68
N GLU A 46 12.42 14.75 19.46
CA GLU A 46 12.24 15.70 18.35
C GLU A 46 11.73 15.02 17.07
N SER A 47 10.83 15.70 16.36
CA SER A 47 10.39 15.29 15.03
C SER A 47 11.37 15.77 13.98
N TYR A 48 11.81 14.86 13.11
CA TYR A 48 12.66 15.19 11.95
C TYR A 48 11.85 15.24 10.65
N PHE A 49 10.53 15.36 10.75
CA PHE A 49 9.70 15.45 9.56
C PHE A 49 9.81 16.85 8.94
N VAL A 50 10.48 16.94 7.80
CA VAL A 50 10.83 18.20 7.14
C VAL A 50 9.75 18.67 6.14
N PHE A 51 8.63 17.97 6.03
CA PHE A 51 7.62 18.27 5.01
C PHE A 51 6.70 19.41 5.46
N PRO A 52 6.43 20.42 4.61
CA PRO A 52 5.76 21.63 5.05
C PRO A 52 4.25 21.43 5.32
N GLU A 53 3.72 22.12 6.33
CA GLU A 53 2.34 22.00 6.81
C GLU A 53 1.28 22.36 5.75
N ASN A 54 1.61 23.23 4.80
CA ASN A 54 0.71 23.62 3.70
C ASN A 54 0.43 22.47 2.71
N LEU A 55 1.17 21.36 2.77
CA LEU A 55 0.95 20.16 1.96
C LEU A 55 0.18 19.07 2.70
N THR A 56 -0.55 19.43 3.77
CA THR A 56 -1.39 18.49 4.56
C THR A 56 -2.27 17.57 3.70
N ILE A 57 -2.82 18.10 2.61
CA ILE A 57 -3.67 17.35 1.69
C ILE A 57 -2.95 16.18 1.00
N VAL A 58 -1.64 16.30 0.75
CA VAL A 58 -0.86 15.25 0.06
C VAL A 58 -0.72 14.01 0.93
N TYR A 59 -0.48 14.18 2.24
CA TYR A 59 -0.41 13.04 3.17
C TYR A 59 -1.76 12.35 3.29
N VAL A 60 -2.83 13.15 3.47
CA VAL A 60 -4.19 12.63 3.54
C VAL A 60 -4.51 11.81 2.29
N VAL A 61 -4.25 12.34 1.09
CA VAL A 61 -4.51 11.59 -0.14
C VAL A 61 -3.67 10.31 -0.22
N ALA A 62 -2.39 10.35 0.15
CA ALA A 62 -1.53 9.16 0.14
C ALA A 62 -2.04 8.06 1.09
N ASP A 63 -2.44 8.42 2.30
CA ASP A 63 -3.01 7.50 3.30
C ASP A 63 -4.37 6.94 2.82
N TYR A 64 -5.26 7.77 2.27
CA TYR A 64 -6.55 7.28 1.74
C TYR A 64 -6.38 6.36 0.51
N LEU A 65 -5.25 6.44 -0.20
CA LEU A 65 -4.92 5.53 -1.29
C LEU A 65 -4.42 4.16 -0.81
N GLU A 66 -4.11 4.00 0.48
CA GLU A 66 -3.69 2.72 1.05
C GLU A 66 -4.76 1.63 0.88
N VAL A 67 -6.01 1.92 1.25
CA VAL A 67 -7.12 0.95 1.12
C VAL A 67 -7.26 0.41 -0.31
N PRO A 68 -7.40 1.27 -1.36
CA PRO A 68 -7.47 0.76 -2.73
C PRO A 68 -6.16 0.10 -3.18
N ALA A 69 -4.99 0.49 -2.66
CA ALA A 69 -3.72 -0.16 -2.97
C ALA A 69 -3.63 -1.58 -2.37
N LEU A 70 -4.04 -1.77 -1.11
CA LEU A 70 -4.10 -3.08 -0.44
C LEU A 70 -5.06 -4.03 -1.15
N ILE A 71 -6.26 -3.55 -1.50
CA ILE A 71 -7.27 -4.34 -2.22
C ILE A 71 -6.72 -4.73 -3.60
N SER A 72 -6.20 -3.77 -4.36
CA SER A 72 -5.71 -4.01 -5.72
C SER A 72 -4.52 -4.97 -5.74
N THR A 73 -3.60 -4.84 -4.78
CA THR A 73 -2.44 -5.74 -4.63
C THR A 73 -2.88 -7.15 -4.25
N THR A 74 -3.85 -7.28 -3.34
CA THR A 74 -4.45 -8.57 -2.98
C THR A 74 -5.06 -9.25 -4.20
N LEU A 75 -5.84 -8.51 -5.01
CA LEU A 75 -6.44 -9.04 -6.24
C LEU A 75 -5.37 -9.52 -7.24
N LEU A 76 -4.24 -8.83 -7.32
CA LEU A 76 -3.11 -9.21 -8.18
C LEU A 76 -2.47 -10.53 -7.76
N TYR A 77 -2.24 -10.71 -6.46
CA TYR A 77 -1.74 -11.99 -5.94
C TYR A 77 -2.79 -13.12 -6.04
N VAL A 78 -4.08 -12.82 -5.88
CA VAL A 78 -5.16 -13.81 -6.12
C VAL A 78 -5.23 -14.20 -7.60
N ALA A 79 -5.02 -13.27 -8.52
CA ALA A 79 -4.89 -13.58 -9.95
C ALA A 79 -3.67 -14.47 -10.24
N ASP A 80 -2.55 -14.22 -9.57
CA ASP A 80 -1.36 -15.09 -9.66
C ASP A 80 -1.62 -16.51 -9.15
N LEU A 81 -2.32 -16.66 -8.02
CA LEU A 81 -2.65 -17.98 -7.45
C LEU A 81 -3.59 -18.80 -8.34
N ARG A 82 -4.45 -18.14 -9.13
CA ARG A 82 -5.29 -18.82 -10.13
C ARG A 82 -4.48 -19.48 -11.25
N LYS A 83 -3.27 -18.96 -11.55
CA LYS A 83 -2.36 -19.52 -12.56
C LYS A 83 -1.48 -20.66 -12.00
N GLY A 84 -1.49 -20.86 -10.69
CA GLY A 84 -0.78 -21.93 -9.98
C GLY A 84 -0.40 -21.51 -8.56
N PRO A 85 -0.23 -22.46 -7.62
CA PRO A 85 0.14 -22.15 -6.26
C PRO A 85 1.54 -21.53 -6.21
N LYS A 86 1.65 -20.36 -5.60
CA LYS A 86 2.91 -19.66 -5.37
C LYS A 86 3.02 -19.30 -3.89
N THR A 87 3.93 -19.94 -3.16
CA THR A 87 4.12 -19.71 -1.71
C THR A 87 4.33 -18.23 -1.39
N LYS A 88 5.08 -17.51 -2.24
CA LYS A 88 5.28 -16.06 -2.10
C LYS A 88 3.97 -15.27 -2.17
N ALA A 89 3.07 -15.61 -3.09
CA ALA A 89 1.78 -14.92 -3.20
C ALA A 89 0.90 -15.16 -1.96
N ILE A 90 0.92 -16.37 -1.39
CA ILE A 90 0.22 -16.67 -0.13
C ILE A 90 0.80 -15.83 1.02
N LEU A 91 2.13 -15.80 1.16
CA LEU A 91 2.82 -14.99 2.17
C LEU A 91 2.47 -13.51 2.03
N TYR A 92 2.52 -12.95 0.82
CA TYR A 92 2.22 -11.53 0.62
C TYR A 92 0.74 -11.21 0.81
N ILE A 93 -0.19 -12.10 0.46
CA ILE A 93 -1.60 -11.94 0.83
C ILE A 93 -1.74 -11.91 2.35
N PHE A 94 -1.04 -12.79 3.08
CA PHE A 94 -1.04 -12.76 4.54
C PHE A 94 -0.51 -11.43 5.09
N LEU A 95 0.64 -10.95 4.61
CA LEU A 95 1.21 -9.65 5.02
C LEU A 95 0.32 -8.45 4.66
N LEU A 96 -0.38 -8.49 3.52
CA LEU A 96 -1.36 -7.46 3.15
C LEU A 96 -2.57 -7.49 4.08
N ASN A 97 -3.00 -8.67 4.53
CA ASN A 97 -4.14 -8.78 5.41
C ASN A 97 -3.84 -8.32 6.84
N THR A 98 -2.58 -8.37 7.28
CA THR A 98 -2.21 -7.79 8.58
C THR A 98 -2.35 -6.27 8.58
N GLN A 99 -2.24 -5.60 7.43
CA GLN A 99 -2.32 -4.13 7.33
C GLN A 99 -3.71 -3.58 7.71
N TRP A 100 -4.77 -4.36 7.53
CA TRP A 100 -6.11 -3.96 8.01
C TRP A 100 -6.13 -3.72 9.52
N LEU A 101 -5.31 -4.45 10.29
CA LEU A 101 -5.23 -4.25 11.73
C LEU A 101 -4.66 -2.87 12.07
N HIS A 102 -3.68 -2.41 11.29
CA HIS A 102 -3.12 -1.07 11.39
C HIS A 102 -4.18 0.01 11.01
N LEU A 103 -4.91 -0.18 9.92
CA LEU A 103 -5.95 0.77 9.49
C LEU A 103 -7.07 0.94 10.53
N PHE A 104 -7.50 -0.17 11.14
CA PHE A 104 -8.48 -0.14 12.21
C PHE A 104 -7.98 0.61 13.44
N TRP A 105 -6.67 0.52 13.75
CA TRP A 105 -6.05 1.23 14.86
C TRP A 105 -6.09 2.75 14.69
N ILE A 106 -5.65 3.25 13.53
CA ILE A 106 -5.65 4.70 13.24
C ILE A 106 -7.08 5.22 13.29
N THR A 107 -8.01 4.49 12.66
CA THR A 107 -9.43 4.88 12.63
C THR A 107 -10.02 4.93 14.03
N ASP A 108 -9.73 3.97 14.91
CA ASP A 108 -10.21 3.96 16.29
C ASP A 108 -9.64 5.14 17.09
N SER A 109 -8.34 5.44 16.95
CA SER A 109 -7.72 6.57 17.67
C SER A 109 -8.34 7.94 17.32
N ILE A 110 -8.76 8.13 16.06
CA ILE A 110 -9.43 9.34 15.58
C ILE A 110 -10.90 9.35 15.98
N VAL A 111 -11.61 8.23 15.85
CA VAL A 111 -13.02 8.09 16.23
C VAL A 111 -13.21 8.29 17.73
N VAL A 112 -12.32 7.73 18.57
CA VAL A 112 -12.32 7.97 20.01
C VAL A 112 -12.11 9.46 20.29
N GLN A 113 -11.03 10.07 19.79
CA GLN A 113 -10.76 11.50 20.04
C GLN A 113 -11.90 12.44 19.58
N THR A 114 -12.62 12.07 18.51
CA THR A 114 -13.65 12.92 17.89
C THR A 114 -15.06 12.65 18.46
N PHE A 115 -15.39 11.41 18.80
CA PHE A 115 -16.76 10.99 19.13
C PHE A 115 -16.96 10.41 20.53
N SER A 116 -15.90 10.16 21.30
CA SER A 116 -16.03 9.63 22.66
C SER A 116 -14.88 10.04 23.58
N ALA A 117 -15.16 10.74 24.68
CA ALA A 117 -14.14 11.14 25.66
C ALA A 117 -13.44 9.95 26.37
N THR A 118 -13.85 8.71 26.07
CA THR A 118 -13.34 7.48 26.68
C THR A 118 -13.08 6.45 25.59
N SER A 119 -11.83 6.04 25.42
CA SER A 119 -11.48 4.87 24.61
C SER A 119 -12.12 3.62 25.21
N VAL A 120 -12.88 2.85 24.43
CA VAL A 120 -13.44 1.56 24.90
C VAL A 120 -12.32 0.52 25.10
N ILE A 121 -11.20 0.69 24.38
CA ILE A 121 -9.99 -0.12 24.50
C ILE A 121 -8.86 0.83 24.89
N ALA A 122 -8.35 0.71 26.11
CA ALA A 122 -7.15 1.43 26.55
C ALA A 122 -5.93 0.82 25.86
N TRP A 123 -5.68 1.26 24.63
CA TRP A 123 -4.56 0.85 23.83
C TRP A 123 -3.25 1.25 24.52
N ASN A 124 -2.57 0.26 25.10
CA ASN A 124 -1.30 0.48 25.77
C ASN A 124 -0.21 0.90 24.75
N SER A 125 0.85 1.56 25.23
CA SER A 125 1.97 1.97 24.37
C SER A 125 2.64 0.80 23.63
N ALA A 126 2.53 -0.43 24.12
CA ALA A 126 3.16 -1.59 23.49
C ALA A 126 2.46 -1.97 22.18
N ILE A 127 1.13 -1.87 22.12
CA ILE A 127 0.38 -2.24 20.91
C ILE A 127 0.55 -1.18 19.81
N ALA A 128 0.79 0.10 20.17
CA ALA A 128 1.16 1.13 19.17
C ALA A 128 2.47 0.78 18.44
N TRP A 129 3.45 0.21 19.15
CA TRP A 129 4.68 -0.29 18.52
C TRP A 129 4.45 -1.52 17.64
N VAL A 130 3.45 -2.36 17.98
CA VAL A 130 3.04 -3.49 17.13
C VAL A 130 2.37 -2.99 15.85
N ALA A 131 1.51 -1.97 15.91
CA ALA A 131 0.91 -1.35 14.74
C ALA A 131 1.99 -0.80 13.79
N ILE A 132 2.95 -0.05 14.32
CA ILE A 132 4.12 0.44 13.56
C ILE A 132 4.87 -0.73 12.92
N LEU A 133 5.12 -1.82 13.65
CA LEU A 133 5.81 -2.99 13.09
C LEU A 133 5.04 -3.61 11.93
N ILE A 134 3.70 -3.65 12.02
CA ILE A 134 2.82 -4.15 10.96
C ILE A 134 2.97 -3.30 9.70
N ASP A 135 3.00 -1.97 9.81
CA ASP A 135 3.23 -1.07 8.66
C ASP A 135 4.53 -1.41 7.93
N TYR A 136 5.62 -1.66 8.66
CA TYR A 136 6.89 -2.03 8.04
C TYR A 136 6.88 -3.41 7.34
N LEU A 137 5.88 -4.26 7.60
CA LEU A 137 5.69 -5.52 6.86
C LEU A 137 5.23 -5.30 5.41
N GLU A 138 4.89 -4.08 5.02
CA GLU A 138 4.61 -3.74 3.62
C GLU A 138 5.87 -3.67 2.76
N VAL A 139 7.03 -3.37 3.34
CA VAL A 139 8.30 -3.19 2.60
C VAL A 139 8.66 -4.39 1.72
N PRO A 140 8.60 -5.65 2.20
CA PRO A 140 8.81 -6.83 1.35
C PRO A 140 7.82 -6.91 0.17
N VAL A 141 6.57 -6.48 0.38
CA VAL A 141 5.53 -6.50 -0.65
C VAL A 141 5.79 -5.41 -1.69
N ILE A 142 6.18 -4.21 -1.27
CA ILE A 142 6.60 -3.11 -2.15
C ILE A 142 7.76 -3.56 -3.04
N PHE A 143 8.79 -4.16 -2.44
CA PHE A 143 9.96 -4.66 -3.18
C PHE A 143 9.56 -5.70 -4.23
N GLU A 144 8.69 -6.65 -3.89
CA GLU A 144 8.20 -7.64 -4.86
C GLU A 144 7.42 -6.98 -6.01
N MET A 145 6.57 -6.00 -5.73
CA MET A 145 5.79 -5.31 -6.77
C MET A 145 6.69 -4.54 -7.73
N LEU A 146 7.69 -3.83 -7.21
CA LEU A 146 8.72 -3.18 -8.02
C LEU A 146 9.53 -4.19 -8.85
N ARG A 147 9.86 -5.35 -8.26
CA ARG A 147 10.53 -6.44 -8.97
C ARG A 147 9.69 -6.97 -10.14
N LYS A 148 8.38 -7.16 -9.95
CA LYS A 148 7.47 -7.57 -11.04
C LYS A 148 7.42 -6.53 -12.16
N ILE A 149 7.36 -5.23 -11.83
CA ILE A 149 7.44 -4.16 -12.84
C ILE A 149 8.76 -4.22 -13.62
N TYR A 150 9.87 -4.45 -12.92
CA TYR A 150 11.17 -4.59 -13.54
C TYR A 150 11.24 -5.80 -14.47
N ASP A 151 10.68 -6.94 -14.08
CA ASP A 151 10.62 -8.15 -14.89
C ASP A 151 9.80 -7.92 -16.18
N GLU A 152 8.68 -7.19 -16.08
CA GLU A 152 7.77 -6.89 -17.20
C GLU A 152 8.15 -5.64 -18.04
N ARG A 153 9.26 -4.98 -17.70
CA ARG A 153 9.66 -3.66 -18.28
C ARG A 153 9.72 -3.63 -19.81
N ALA A 154 10.11 -4.75 -20.43
CA ALA A 154 10.27 -4.83 -21.88
C ALA A 154 8.90 -4.78 -22.58
N GLU A 155 7.92 -5.52 -22.08
CA GLU A 155 6.56 -5.53 -22.64
C GLU A 155 5.85 -4.19 -22.38
N ILE A 156 6.02 -3.63 -21.19
CA ILE A 156 5.51 -2.29 -20.84
C ILE A 156 6.07 -1.25 -21.84
N GLY A 157 7.39 -1.24 -22.06
CA GLY A 157 8.03 -0.32 -22.99
C GLY A 157 7.53 -0.46 -24.43
N GLN A 158 7.33 -1.71 -24.90
CA GLN A 158 6.78 -1.97 -26.23
C GLN A 158 5.36 -1.41 -26.38
N ARG A 159 4.47 -1.68 -25.42
CA ARG A 159 3.08 -1.21 -25.47
C ARG A 159 2.97 0.31 -25.42
N VAL A 160 3.80 0.98 -24.60
CA VAL A 160 3.87 2.44 -24.54
C VAL A 160 4.34 3.02 -25.88
N ARG A 161 5.41 2.46 -26.46
CA ARG A 161 5.95 2.92 -27.75
C ARG A 161 4.93 2.79 -28.88
N VAL A 162 4.23 1.66 -28.96
CA VAL A 162 3.18 1.44 -29.98
C VAL A 162 2.04 2.45 -29.84
N ARG A 163 1.59 2.74 -28.62
CA ARG A 163 0.54 3.76 -28.38
C ARG A 163 0.99 5.16 -28.79
N LEU A 164 2.21 5.56 -28.42
CA LEU A 164 2.76 6.87 -28.77
C LEU A 164 2.94 7.04 -30.28
N ALA A 165 3.38 5.99 -30.98
CA ALA A 165 3.50 5.98 -32.44
C ALA A 165 2.13 6.02 -33.14
N GLY A 166 1.11 5.39 -32.56
CA GLY A 166 -0.26 5.42 -33.09
C GLY A 166 -0.99 6.75 -32.89
N THR A 167 -0.62 7.55 -31.89
CA THR A 167 -1.16 8.91 -31.68
C THR A 167 -0.47 10.00 -32.48
N ALA A 168 0.64 9.68 -33.16
CA ALA A 168 1.41 10.61 -33.98
C ALA A 168 0.99 10.63 -35.48
N ASN A 169 0.02 9.79 -35.86
CA ASN A 169 -0.62 9.73 -37.18
C ASN A 169 -2.07 10.19 -37.06
#